data_AF-A0A7R9YZY2-F1
#
_entry.id   AF-A0A7R9YZY2-F1
#
_cell.length_a   1.000
_cell.length_b   1.000
_cell.length_c   1.000
_cell.angle_alpha   90.00
_cell.angle_beta   90.00
_cell.angle_gamma   90.00
#
_symmetry.space_group_name_H-M   'P 1'
#
loop_
_entity.id
_entity.type
_entity.pdbx_description
1 polymer ?
#
loop_
_entity_poly.entity_id
_entity_poly.type
_entity_poly.pdbx_seq_one_letter_code
_entity_poly.pdbx_strand_id
1 'polypeptide(L)'
;KVTRMITVTDRQLHVSDDGDPASAYTLSRKWVQNDPELEMQTVPEAATIALPPLPRSEPVVEEPAPICEERSEKYEAEKALHDLKEHWVAVRHHHQAMTRKKALRHRARLAALLEKNGMLQQHQHQSLKQQQQLQQPAEADVAAGLAAVM
;
A
#
# COMPACT_ATOMS: atom_id res chain seq x y z
N LYS A 1 27.49 -6.42 3.31
CA LYS A 1 26.12 -6.66 3.79
C LYS A 1 25.41 -7.54 2.78
N VAL A 2 25.24 -8.83 3.09
CA VAL A 2 24.44 -9.72 2.24
C VAL A 2 22.98 -9.38 2.52
N THR A 3 22.18 -9.15 1.47
CA THR A 3 20.75 -8.89 1.62
C THR A 3 20.02 -10.17 1.28
N ARG A 4 19.27 -10.72 2.23
CA ARG A 4 18.43 -11.88 2.06
C ARG A 4 17.00 -11.43 1.79
N MET A 5 16.37 -12.05 0.79
CA MET A 5 14.97 -11.83 0.49
C MET A 5 14.12 -12.86 1.24
N ILE A 6 13.13 -12.39 2.01
CA ILE A 6 12.20 -13.23 2.77
C ILE A 6 10.79 -12.91 2.29
N THR A 7 10.03 -13.94 1.92
CA THR A 7 8.62 -13.79 1.54
C THR A 7 7.74 -13.97 2.77
N VAL A 8 7.01 -12.94 3.15
CA VAL A 8 6.01 -12.99 4.23
C VAL A 8 4.65 -12.80 3.59
N THR A 9 3.81 -13.83 3.65
CA THR A 9 2.50 -13.88 2.96
C THR A 9 2.64 -13.67 1.45
N ASP A 10 2.22 -12.53 0.92
CA ASP A 10 2.28 -12.15 -0.50
C ASP A 10 3.37 -11.13 -0.83
N ARG A 11 4.21 -10.74 0.14
CA ARG A 11 5.19 -9.65 0.00
C ARG A 11 6.63 -10.14 0.12
N GLN A 12 7.52 -9.57 -0.69
CA GLN A 12 8.96 -9.79 -0.61
C GLN A 12 9.61 -8.70 0.26
N LEU A 13 10.32 -9.11 1.31
CA LEU A 13 11.04 -8.22 2.23
C LEU A 13 12.55 -8.41 2.06
N HIS A 14 13.26 -7.30 1.90
CA HIS A 14 14.72 -7.28 1.87
C HIS A 14 15.25 -7.11 3.30
N VAL A 15 15.82 -8.18 3.85
CA VAL A 15 16.38 -8.20 5.21
C VAL A 15 17.90 -8.29 5.11
N SER A 16 18.60 -7.44 5.86
CA SER A 16 20.06 -7.53 5.94
C SER A 16 20.43 -8.77 6.74
N ASP A 17 21.33 -9.58 6.17
CA ASP A 17 21.80 -10.83 6.78
C ASP A 17 23.01 -10.52 7.64
N ASP A 18 22.78 -10.35 8.94
CA ASP A 18 23.82 -10.08 9.93
C ASP A 18 24.29 -11.37 10.64
N GLY A 19 23.95 -12.55 10.10
CA GLY A 19 24.39 -13.86 10.60
C GLY A 19 23.44 -14.51 11.61
N ASP A 20 22.52 -13.74 12.20
CA ASP A 20 21.47 -14.24 13.10
C ASP A 20 20.11 -14.39 12.36
N PRO A 21 19.25 -15.34 12.77
CA PRO A 21 17.90 -15.43 12.24
C PRO A 21 17.16 -14.11 12.46
N ALA A 22 16.59 -13.56 11.38
CA ALA A 22 15.88 -12.27 11.42
C ALA A 22 14.81 -12.29 12.51
N SER A 23 15.00 -11.46 13.54
CA SER A 23 14.04 -11.31 14.63
C SER A 23 12.66 -10.95 14.08
N ALA A 24 11.61 -11.50 14.70
CA ALA A 24 10.22 -11.18 14.37
C ALA A 24 9.95 -9.66 14.42
N TYR A 25 10.67 -8.94 15.28
CA TYR A 25 10.62 -7.48 15.35
C TYR A 25 11.10 -6.82 14.05
N THR A 26 12.25 -7.26 13.51
CA THR A 26 12.85 -6.73 12.27
C THR A 26 11.96 -7.01 11.06
N LEU A 27 11.38 -8.22 10.98
CA LEU A 27 10.43 -8.59 9.94
C LEU A 27 9.15 -7.74 10.01
N SER A 28 8.61 -7.52 11.22
CA SER A 28 7.41 -6.71 11.42
C SER A 28 7.63 -5.26 11.02
N ARG A 29 8.76 -4.65 11.41
CA ARG A 29 9.12 -3.28 11.00
C ARG A 29 9.26 -3.14 9.49
N LYS A 30 10.01 -4.05 8.85
CA LYS A 30 10.20 -4.06 7.39
C LYS A 30 8.87 -4.25 6.66
N TRP A 31 7.97 -5.07 7.19
CA TRP A 31 6.64 -5.29 6.60
C TRP A 31 5.76 -4.05 6.65
N VAL A 32 5.76 -3.32 7.77
CA VAL A 32 5.06 -2.02 7.92
C VAL A 32 5.69 -0.97 7.01
N GLN A 33 7.02 -0.94 6.90
CA GLN A 33 7.72 0.06 6.09
C GLN A 33 7.55 -0.14 4.58
N ASN A 34 7.39 -1.39 4.13
CA ASN A 34 7.10 -1.73 2.74
C ASN A 34 5.61 -1.70 2.42
N ASP A 35 4.73 -1.20 3.30
CA ASP A 35 3.30 -1.14 3.01
C ASP A 35 2.96 0.11 2.17
N PRO A 36 2.56 -0.05 0.89
CA PRO A 36 2.20 1.07 0.02
C PRO A 36 0.88 1.75 0.43
N GLU A 37 0.11 1.17 1.35
CA GLU A 37 -1.11 1.77 1.89
C GLU A 37 -0.87 2.56 3.18
N LEU A 38 0.31 2.45 3.79
CA LEU A 38 0.72 3.34 4.86
C LEU A 38 1.31 4.60 4.23
N GLU A 39 0.66 5.74 4.41
CA GLU A 39 1.34 7.03 4.32
C GLU A 39 2.37 7.09 5.45
N MET A 40 3.53 6.47 5.23
CA MET A 40 4.66 6.65 6.08
C MET A 40 5.10 8.10 5.96
N GLN A 41 4.73 8.92 6.95
CA GLN A 41 5.54 10.08 7.30
C GLN A 41 6.97 9.56 7.43
N THR A 42 7.81 9.93 6.48
CA THR A 42 9.24 9.68 6.50
C THR A 42 9.78 10.36 7.74
N VAL A 43 9.88 9.63 8.85
CA VAL A 43 10.60 10.11 10.02
C VAL A 43 12.06 10.13 9.60
N PRO A 44 12.69 11.32 9.47
CA PRO A 44 14.06 11.40 9.02
C PRO A 44 14.96 10.66 10.00
N GLU A 45 15.78 9.75 9.48
CA GLU A 45 16.64 8.81 10.22
C GLU A 45 17.85 9.47 10.93
N ALA A 46 17.76 10.77 11.25
CA ALA A 46 18.88 11.53 11.82
C ALA A 46 18.48 12.69 12.73
N ALA A 47 17.35 12.60 13.44
CA ALA A 47 17.11 13.46 14.58
C ALA A 47 17.33 12.64 15.85
N THR A 48 18.52 12.77 16.44
CA THR A 48 18.70 12.55 17.88
C THR A 48 17.84 13.60 18.57
N ILE A 49 16.53 13.35 18.66
CA ILE A 49 15.61 14.21 19.39
C ILE A 49 16.07 14.08 20.84
N ALA A 50 16.76 15.10 21.33
CA ALA A 50 17.01 15.24 22.75
C ALA A 50 15.63 15.14 23.41
N LEU A 51 15.46 14.12 24.25
CA LEU A 51 14.23 13.95 25.01
C LEU A 51 13.92 15.29 25.68
N PRO A 52 12.70 15.81 25.56
CA PRO A 52 12.33 17.01 26.28
C PRO A 52 12.69 16.80 27.75
N PRO A 53 13.29 17.81 28.42
CA PRO A 53 13.65 17.68 29.81
C PRO A 53 12.43 17.21 30.59
N LEU A 54 12.59 16.22 31.47
CA LEU A 54 11.49 15.73 32.29
C LEU A 54 10.80 16.95 32.92
N PRO A 55 9.47 17.08 32.81
CA PRO A 55 8.77 18.14 33.50
C PRO A 55 9.18 18.06 34.97
N ARG A 56 9.70 19.18 35.50
CA ARG A 56 10.03 19.28 36.93
C ARG A 56 8.77 18.84 37.67
N SER A 57 8.88 17.87 38.55
CA SER A 57 7.78 17.45 39.41
C SER A 57 7.28 18.70 40.13
N GLU A 58 6.16 19.24 39.67
CA GLU A 58 5.44 20.27 40.41
C GLU A 58 5.16 19.71 41.81
N PRO A 59 5.15 20.56 42.86
CA PRO A 59 4.69 20.11 44.16
C PRO A 59 3.33 19.44 43.94
N VAL A 60 3.22 18.18 44.35
CA VAL A 60 1.99 17.40 44.27
C VAL A 60 0.92 18.19 45.01
N VAL A 61 0.15 19.00 44.27
CA VAL A 61 -1.13 19.46 44.73
C VAL A 61 -1.92 18.17 44.84
N GLU A 62 -2.24 17.75 46.07
CA GLU A 62 -3.19 16.68 46.31
C GLU A 62 -4.51 17.13 45.69
N GLU A 63 -4.68 16.86 44.39
CA GLU A 63 -5.99 16.88 43.79
C GLU A 63 -6.82 15.87 44.59
N PRO A 64 -7.96 16.29 45.17
CA PRO A 64 -8.81 15.37 45.90
C PRO A 64 -9.11 14.20 44.96
N ALA A 65 -8.94 12.98 45.49
CA ALA A 65 -9.13 11.77 44.72
C ALA A 65 -10.40 11.90 43.88
N PRO A 66 -10.34 11.62 42.56
CA PRO A 66 -11.48 11.80 41.68
C PRO A 66 -12.70 11.17 42.34
N ILE A 67 -13.71 12.00 42.61
CA ILE A 67 -14.95 11.57 43.25
C ILE A 67 -15.55 10.56 42.29
N CYS A 68 -15.43 9.27 42.62
CA CYS A 68 -16.13 8.22 41.92
C CYS A 68 -17.62 8.52 42.10
N GLU A 69 -18.25 9.06 41.05
CA GLU A 69 -19.68 9.34 41.10
C GLU A 69 -20.42 8.02 41.44
N GLU A 70 -21.21 8.02 42.52
CA GLU A 70 -22.10 6.91 42.91
C GLU A 70 -23.23 6.66 41.88
N ARG A 71 -23.08 7.09 40.62
CA ARG A 71 -24.02 6.89 39.51
C ARG A 71 -24.11 5.44 39.01
N SER A 72 -23.65 4.47 39.81
CA SER A 72 -23.73 3.04 39.53
C SER A 72 -25.08 2.41 39.89
N GLU A 73 -26.09 3.19 40.28
CA GLU A 73 -27.35 2.61 40.81
C GLU A 73 -28.25 1.93 39.77
N LYS A 74 -27.93 2.01 38.46
CA LYS A 74 -28.71 1.32 37.41
C LYS A 74 -27.82 0.60 36.43
N TYR A 75 -27.01 -0.33 36.93
CA TYR A 75 -26.41 -1.34 36.05
C TYR A 75 -27.50 -2.30 35.56
N GLU A 76 -28.02 -2.04 34.37
CA GLU A 76 -28.96 -2.92 33.68
C GLU A 76 -28.18 -4.06 33.01
N ALA A 77 -27.99 -5.16 33.74
CA ALA A 77 -27.23 -6.32 33.25
C ALA A 77 -27.74 -6.85 31.89
N GLU A 78 -29.05 -6.81 31.66
CA GLU A 78 -29.68 -7.24 30.40
C GLU A 78 -29.28 -6.34 29.23
N LYS A 79 -29.24 -5.02 29.45
CA LYS A 79 -28.81 -4.05 28.46
C LYS A 79 -27.34 -4.21 28.12
N ALA A 80 -26.49 -4.38 29.14
CA ALA A 80 -25.05 -4.63 28.92
C ALA A 80 -24.81 -5.90 28.08
N LEU A 81 -25.57 -6.98 28.33
CA LEU A 81 -25.50 -8.19 27.51
C LEU A 81 -26.01 -7.99 26.08
N HIS A 82 -27.05 -7.18 25.90
CA HIS A 82 -27.56 -6.81 24.59
C HIS A 82 -26.52 -6.00 23.80
N ASP A 83 -25.99 -4.94 24.39
CA ASP A 83 -24.97 -4.07 23.79
C ASP A 83 -23.72 -4.87 23.41
N LEU A 84 -23.30 -5.83 24.25
CA LEU A 84 -22.18 -6.72 23.94
C LEU A 84 -22.49 -7.60 22.72
N LYS A 85 -23.69 -8.16 22.60
CA LYS A 85 -24.10 -8.97 21.44
C LYS A 85 -24.13 -8.12 20.17
N GLU A 86 -24.71 -6.93 20.23
CA GLU A 86 -24.74 -5.99 19.11
C GLU A 86 -23.33 -5.59 18.68
N HIS A 87 -22.43 -5.32 19.63
CA HIS A 87 -21.04 -5.02 19.36
C HIS A 87 -20.36 -6.12 18.54
N TRP A 88 -20.54 -7.39 18.90
CA TRP A 88 -19.95 -8.51 18.15
C TRP A 88 -20.58 -8.69 16.75
N VAL A 89 -21.86 -8.37 16.59
CA VAL A 89 -22.50 -8.31 15.27
C VAL A 89 -21.87 -7.19 14.43
N ALA A 90 -21.69 -6.00 15.01
CA ALA A 90 -21.05 -4.87 14.34
C ALA A 90 -19.59 -5.18 13.95
N VAL A 91 -18.81 -5.83 14.82
CA VAL A 91 -17.43 -6.27 14.52
C VAL A 91 -17.40 -7.24 13.33
N ARG A 92 -18.33 -8.21 13.28
CA ARG A 92 -18.44 -9.13 12.13
C ARG A 92 -18.77 -8.39 10.84
N HIS A 93 -19.73 -7.45 10.88
CA HIS A 93 -20.05 -6.63 9.72
C HIS A 93 -18.88 -5.74 9.28
N HIS A 94 -18.15 -5.15 10.22
CA HIS A 94 -16.95 -4.38 9.93
C HIS A 94 -15.89 -5.24 9.23
N HIS A 95 -15.62 -6.43 9.74
CA HIS A 95 -14.66 -7.35 9.12
C HIS A 95 -15.10 -7.76 7.70
N GLN A 96 -16.38 -8.09 7.52
CA GLN A 96 -16.93 -8.36 6.18
C GLN A 96 -16.80 -7.17 5.24
N ALA A 97 -17.08 -5.95 5.71
CA ALA A 97 -16.93 -4.72 4.93
C ALA A 97 -15.47 -4.47 4.53
N MET A 98 -14.53 -4.70 5.45
CA MET A 98 -13.09 -4.59 5.18
C MET A 98 -12.62 -5.61 4.14
N THR A 99 -13.07 -6.86 4.25
CA THR A 99 -12.76 -7.90 3.26
C THR A 99 -13.32 -7.55 1.88
N ARG A 100 -14.57 -7.08 1.81
CA ARG A 100 -15.17 -6.59 0.55
C ARG A 100 -14.37 -5.42 -0.04
N LYS A 101 -13.96 -4.45 0.78
CA LYS A 101 -13.16 -3.31 0.34
C LYS A 101 -11.80 -3.75 -0.21
N LYS A 102 -11.12 -4.70 0.44
CA LYS A 102 -9.87 -5.29 -0.06
C LYS A 102 -10.07 -5.99 -1.40
N ALA A 103 -11.12 -6.79 -1.54
CA ALA A 103 -11.45 -7.47 -2.81
C ALA A 103 -11.74 -6.47 -3.95
N LEU A 104 -12.47 -5.39 -3.68
CA LEU A 104 -12.74 -4.34 -4.66
C LEU A 104 -11.46 -3.62 -5.10
N ARG A 105 -10.57 -3.28 -4.16
CA ARG A 105 -9.26 -2.69 -4.48
C ARG A 105 -8.43 -3.62 -5.36
N HIS A 106 -8.37 -4.91 -5.03
CA HIS A 106 -7.66 -5.90 -5.83
C HIS A 106 -8.25 -6.01 -7.24
N ARG A 107 -9.58 -6.06 -7.37
CA ARG A 107 -10.27 -6.05 -8.66
C ARG A 107 -9.95 -4.79 -9.47
N ALA A 108 -9.95 -3.62 -8.85
CA ALA A 108 -9.60 -2.37 -9.51
C ALA A 108 -8.15 -2.36 -10.01
N ARG A 109 -7.20 -2.87 -9.19
CA ARG A 109 -5.80 -3.02 -9.60
C ARG A 109 -5.66 -3.94 -10.81
N LEU A 110 -6.34 -5.10 -10.79
CA LEU A 110 -6.32 -6.02 -11.93
C LEU A 110 -6.92 -5.38 -13.20
N ALA A 111 -8.04 -4.66 -13.07
CA ALA A 111 -8.65 -3.96 -14.20
C ALA A 111 -7.68 -2.93 -14.82
N ALA A 112 -7.02 -2.12 -13.99
CA ALA A 112 -6.05 -1.13 -14.45
C ALA A 112 -4.83 -1.77 -15.14
N LEU A 113 -4.35 -2.92 -14.65
CA LEU A 113 -3.25 -3.66 -15.29
C LEU A 113 -3.64 -4.24 -16.64
N LEU A 114 -4.87 -4.77 -16.76
CA LEU A 114 -5.38 -5.30 -18.02
C LEU A 114 -5.58 -4.19 -19.06
N GLU A 115 -6.12 -3.04 -18.66
CA GLU A 115 -6.29 -1.87 -19.54
C GLU A 115 -4.94 -1.33 -20.03
N LYS A 116 -3.96 -1.19 -19.12
CA LYS A 116 -2.59 -0.77 -19.47
C LYS A 116 -1.92 -1.71 -20.47
N ASN A 117 -2.10 -3.02 -20.30
CA ASN A 117 -1.58 -4.00 -21.26
C ASN A 117 -2.26 -3.90 -22.63
N GLY A 118 -3.57 -3.64 -22.67
CA GLY A 118 -4.30 -3.36 -23.91
C GLY A 118 -3.75 -2.13 -24.65
N MET A 119 -3.49 -1.03 -23.92
CA MET A 119 -2.93 0.19 -24.50
C MET A 119 -1.50 0.01 -25.03
N LEU A 120 -0.65 -0.74 -24.31
CA LEU A 120 0.71 -1.06 -24.77
C LEU A 120 0.70 -1.87 -26.08
N GLN A 121 -0.21 -2.83 -26.23
CA GLN A 121 -0.33 -3.61 -27.47
C GLN A 121 -0.81 -2.78 -28.65
N GLN A 122 -1.74 -1.83 -28.44
CA GLN A 122 -2.16 -0.90 -29.50
C GLN A 122 -1.02 0.02 -29.95
N HIS A 123 -0.23 0.55 -29.01
CA HIS A 123 0.87 1.44 -29.35
C HIS A 123 1.97 0.72 -30.15
N GLN A 124 2.28 -0.54 -29.80
CA GLN A 124 3.20 -1.36 -30.60
C GLN A 124 2.69 -1.64 -32.02
N HIS A 125 1.39 -1.91 -32.19
CA HIS A 125 0.84 -2.13 -33.53
C HIS A 125 0.81 -0.86 -34.38
N GLN A 126 0.58 0.32 -33.78
CA GLN A 126 0.67 1.59 -34.50
C GLN A 126 2.10 1.92 -34.92
N SER A 127 3.10 1.72 -34.05
CA SER A 127 4.49 1.99 -34.40
C SER A 127 5.00 1.07 -35.52
N LEU A 128 4.63 -0.21 -35.49
CA LEU A 128 4.95 -1.17 -36.57
C LEU A 128 4.32 -0.77 -37.92
N LYS A 129 3.07 -0.31 -37.93
CA LYS A 129 2.42 0.16 -39.18
C LYS A 129 3.09 1.41 -39.74
N GLN A 130 3.51 2.34 -38.88
CA GLN A 130 4.16 3.57 -39.32
C GLN A 130 5.56 3.28 -39.90
N GLN A 131 6.28 2.29 -39.36
CA GLN A 131 7.56 1.85 -39.90
C GLN A 131 7.44 1.18 -41.28
N GLN A 132 6.38 0.40 -41.54
CA GLN A 132 6.15 -0.20 -42.86
C GLN A 132 5.84 0.82 -43.96
N GLN A 133 5.25 1.97 -43.65
CA GLN A 133 4.98 3.00 -44.66
C GLN A 133 6.24 3.75 -45.12
N LEU A 134 7.29 3.81 -44.28
CA LEU A 134 8.57 4.43 -44.64
C LEU A 134 9.48 3.51 -45.47
N GLN A 135 9.07 2.26 -45.71
CA GLN A 135 9.88 1.25 -46.40
C GLN A 135 9.30 0.80 -47.74
N GLN A 136 8.28 1.49 -48.28
CA GLN A 136 7.92 1.30 -49.68
C GLN A 136 8.98 1.99 -50.57
N PRO A 137 9.67 1.23 -51.44
CA PRO A 137 10.78 1.73 -52.21
C PRO A 137 10.29 2.65 -53.34
N ALA A 138 11.07 3.70 -53.58
CA ALA A 138 10.99 4.60 -54.72
C ALA A 138 11.42 3.91 -56.04
N GLU A 139 10.85 2.74 -56.34
CA GLU A 139 11.12 1.99 -57.59
C GLU A 139 10.03 2.18 -58.66
N ALA A 140 9.20 3.21 -58.55
CA ALA A 140 8.17 3.50 -59.56
C ALA A 140 8.61 4.45 -60.68
N ASP A 141 9.84 5.00 -60.65
CA ASP A 141 10.20 6.13 -61.55
C ASP A 141 11.30 5.83 -62.60
N VAL A 142 11.72 4.57 -62.79
CA VAL A 142 12.72 4.22 -63.82
C VAL A 142 12.06 3.73 -65.13
N ALA A 143 10.77 3.39 -65.13
CA ALA A 143 10.09 2.87 -66.33
C ALA A 143 9.56 3.96 -67.29
N ALA A 144 9.50 5.24 -66.88
CA ALA A 144 8.94 6.32 -67.70
C ALA A 144 9.96 7.02 -68.62
N GLY A 145 11.27 6.80 -68.45
CA GLY A 145 12.32 7.51 -69.18
C GLY A 145 12.75 6.92 -70.54
N LEU A 146 12.32 5.70 -70.88
CA LEU A 146 12.81 4.97 -72.06
C LEU A 146 11.93 5.11 -73.32
N ALA A 147 10.84 5.88 -73.26
CA ALA A 147 9.93 6.08 -74.39
C ALA A 147 10.17 7.40 -75.18
N ALA A 148 11.18 8.20 -74.82
CA ALA A 148 11.39 9.55 -75.39
C ALA A 148 12.65 9.70 -76.26
N VAL A 149 13.22 8.60 -76.77
CA VAL A 149 14.28 8.62 -77.79
C VAL A 149 13.82 7.79 -78.99
N MET A 150 13.02 8.40 -79.85
CA MET A 150 12.85 8.04 -81.26
C MET A 150 12.78 9.31 -82.08
#